data_AF-A0A524GTR6-F1
#
_entry.id   AF-A0A524GTR6-F1
#
_cell.length_a   1.000
_cell.length_b   1.000
_cell.length_c   1.000
_cell.angle_alpha   90.00
_cell.angle_beta   90.00
_cell.angle_gamma   90.00
#
_symmetry.space_group_name_H-M   'P 1'
#
loop_
_entity.id
_entity.type
_entity.pdbx_description
1 polymer ?
#
loop_
_entity_poly.entity_id
_entity_poly.type
_entity_poly.pdbx_seq_one_letter_code
_entity_poly.pdbx_strand_id
1 'polypeptide(L)'
;MVAIASRRNPFIVAHIRLATQGKPALSNTQPFQRELGGRAHVFAHNGDMPGIQDKCRLHSNRFKPVGDTDSEFAFCCLLEQLGDLWDRATEKEPSVESRLEVVADFAARLRPFGPFNFVYSDSDALYQWEHLA
;
A
#
# COMPACT_ATOMS: atom_id res chain seq x y z
N MET A 1 -13.88 2.16 -0.56
CA MET A 1 -12.64 2.75 -1.11
C MET A 1 -12.95 4.17 -1.55
N VAL A 2 -12.10 5.13 -1.20
CA VAL A 2 -12.16 6.50 -1.70
C VAL A 2 -10.81 6.83 -2.35
N ALA A 3 -10.82 7.45 -3.53
CA ALA A 3 -9.63 8.02 -4.15
C ALA A 3 -9.81 9.53 -4.35
N ILE A 4 -8.78 10.30 -4.01
CA ILE A 4 -8.74 11.75 -4.15
C ILE A 4 -7.52 12.08 -5.00
N ALA A 5 -7.75 12.51 -6.25
CA ALA A 5 -6.69 13.03 -7.11
C ALA A 5 -6.41 14.50 -6.73
N SER A 6 -5.14 14.87 -6.56
CA SER A 6 -4.76 16.27 -6.30
C SER A 6 -3.79 16.77 -7.35
N ARG A 7 -4.23 17.78 -8.12
CA ARG A 7 -3.36 18.47 -9.09
C ARG A 7 -2.74 19.77 -8.55
N ARG A 8 -3.04 20.17 -7.30
CA ARG A 8 -2.63 21.50 -6.77
C ARG A 8 -2.17 21.55 -5.31
N ASN A 9 -2.45 20.55 -4.48
CA ASN A 9 -1.98 20.53 -3.08
C ASN A 9 -1.27 19.20 -2.75
N PRO A 10 -0.06 19.24 -2.17
CA PRO A 10 0.62 18.02 -1.74
C PRO A 10 -0.14 17.36 -0.57
N PHE A 11 -0.27 16.03 -0.61
CA PHE A 11 -0.74 15.26 0.52
C PHE A 11 0.41 15.03 1.50
N ILE A 12 0.12 15.08 2.80
CA ILE A 12 1.06 14.68 3.85
C ILE A 12 0.49 13.43 4.51
N VAL A 13 1.27 12.36 4.53
CA VAL A 13 0.95 11.13 5.25
C VAL A 13 1.92 11.00 6.42
N ALA A 14 1.37 10.95 7.63
CA ALA A 14 2.11 10.68 8.86
C ALA A 14 1.40 9.56 9.63
N HIS A 15 2.18 8.74 10.34
CA HIS A 15 1.65 7.63 11.10
C HIS A 15 2.30 7.57 12.49
N ILE A 16 1.48 7.59 13.54
CA ILE A 16 1.93 7.37 14.92
C ILE A 16 1.67 5.90 15.25
N ARG A 17 2.76 5.14 15.44
CA ARG A 17 2.69 3.68 15.60
C ARG A 17 2.76 3.26 17.07
N LEU A 18 1.85 2.38 17.46
CA LEU A 18 2.04 1.48 18.60
C LEU A 18 2.57 0.14 18.06
N ALA A 19 3.73 -0.32 18.52
CA ALA A 19 4.43 -1.46 17.92
C ALA A 19 3.85 -2.82 18.36
N THR A 20 2.68 -3.20 17.81
CA THR A 20 2.01 -4.49 18.04
C THR A 20 2.71 -5.66 17.33
N GLN A 21 3.21 -5.44 16.11
CA GLN A 21 3.96 -6.41 15.30
C GLN A 21 5.30 -5.84 14.86
N GLY A 22 6.40 -6.58 15.07
CA GLY A 22 7.77 -6.15 14.72
C GLY A 22 8.40 -5.21 15.74
N LYS A 23 9.73 -5.32 15.93
CA LYS A 23 10.45 -4.52 16.95
C LYS A 23 10.37 -3.01 16.67
N PRO A 24 10.49 -2.14 17.68
CA PRO A 24 10.71 -0.71 17.45
C PRO A 24 12.06 -0.50 16.73
N ALA A 25 11.99 -0.25 15.42
CA ALA A 25 13.14 -0.08 14.54
C ALA A 25 12.74 0.82 13.37
N LEU A 26 13.69 1.57 12.79
CA LEU A 26 13.41 2.45 11.66
C LEU A 26 12.85 1.72 10.44
N SER A 27 13.31 0.48 10.20
CA SER A 27 12.79 -0.39 9.14
C SER A 27 11.31 -0.76 9.30
N ASN A 28 10.77 -0.61 10.52
CA ASN A 28 9.38 -0.91 10.88
C ASN A 28 8.56 0.36 11.10
N THR A 29 9.10 1.53 10.76
CA THR A 29 8.42 2.82 10.94
C THR A 29 7.67 3.19 9.68
N GLN A 30 6.37 3.43 9.84
CA GLN A 30 5.49 3.94 8.79
C GLN A 30 5.54 5.47 8.70
N PRO A 31 5.17 6.05 7.54
CA PRO A 31 4.75 5.38 6.32
C PRO A 31 5.91 4.69 5.58
N PHE A 32 5.61 3.59 4.91
CA PHE A 32 6.56 2.94 4.01
C PHE A 32 6.59 3.65 2.67
N GLN A 33 7.77 3.73 2.06
CA GLN A 33 7.95 4.30 0.72
C GLN A 33 8.70 3.33 -0.20
N ARG A 34 8.27 3.23 -1.45
CA ARG A 34 8.94 2.51 -2.54
C ARG A 34 8.79 3.24 -3.87
N GLU A 35 9.67 2.94 -4.81
CA GLU A 35 9.58 3.44 -6.19
C GLU A 35 8.79 2.43 -7.05
N LEU A 36 7.87 2.94 -7.86
CA LEU A 36 7.22 2.21 -8.96
C LEU A 36 6.89 3.21 -10.07
N GLY A 37 7.15 2.87 -11.33
CA GLY A 37 6.86 3.73 -12.48
C GLY A 37 7.57 5.09 -12.44
N GLY A 38 8.74 5.18 -11.82
CA GLY A 38 9.51 6.42 -11.62
C GLY A 38 8.95 7.35 -10.54
N ARG A 39 8.00 6.90 -9.72
CA ARG A 39 7.29 7.71 -8.72
C ARG A 39 7.42 7.15 -7.32
N ALA A 40 7.26 7.99 -6.32
CA ALA A 40 7.19 7.58 -4.92
C ALA A 40 5.79 7.06 -4.59
N HIS A 41 5.74 5.83 -4.10
CA HIS A 41 4.54 5.19 -3.56
C HIS A 41 4.67 5.14 -2.05
N VAL A 42 3.65 5.62 -1.34
CA VAL A 42 3.63 5.79 0.11
C VAL A 42 2.46 5.00 0.69
N PHE A 43 2.69 4.28 1.78
CA PHE A 43 1.67 3.43 2.41
C PHE A 43 1.73 3.52 3.94
N ALA A 44 0.57 3.75 4.54
CA ALA A 44 0.35 3.67 5.98
C ALA A 44 -0.86 2.79 6.28
N HIS A 45 -0.73 1.90 7.25
CA HIS A 45 -1.72 0.92 7.65
C HIS A 45 -1.88 0.89 9.17
N ASN A 46 -3.14 0.87 9.61
CA ASN A 46 -3.54 0.74 10.99
C ASN A 46 -4.39 -0.54 11.16
N GLY A 47 -3.87 -1.47 11.96
CA GLY A 47 -4.45 -2.79 12.19
C GLY A 47 -3.34 -3.83 12.31
N ASP A 48 -3.74 -5.07 12.57
CA ASP A 48 -2.87 -6.24 12.56
C ASP A 48 -3.37 -7.23 11.50
N MET A 49 -2.45 -7.79 10.71
CA MET A 49 -2.71 -8.81 9.69
C MET A 49 -1.88 -10.08 9.96
N PRO A 50 -2.17 -10.81 11.05
CA PRO A 50 -1.46 -12.05 11.35
C PRO A 50 -1.60 -13.05 10.19
N GLY A 51 -0.50 -13.68 9.77
CA GLY A 51 -0.51 -14.63 8.65
C GLY A 51 -0.70 -13.99 7.27
N ILE A 52 -0.33 -12.71 7.08
CA ILE A 52 -0.40 -12.06 5.77
C ILE A 52 0.37 -12.83 4.68
N GLN A 53 1.44 -13.52 5.04
CA GLN A 53 2.24 -14.35 4.12
C GLN A 53 1.49 -15.56 3.55
N ASP A 54 0.45 -16.02 4.26
CA ASP A 54 -0.43 -17.09 3.78
C ASP A 54 -1.55 -16.52 2.88
N LYS A 55 -1.90 -15.25 3.08
CA LYS A 55 -3.01 -14.55 2.43
C LYS A 55 -2.59 -13.82 1.15
N CYS A 56 -1.32 -13.43 1.07
CA CYS A 56 -0.70 -12.85 -0.10
C CYS A 56 0.70 -13.40 -0.30
N ARG A 57 1.08 -13.64 -1.55
CA ARG A 57 2.40 -14.12 -1.93
C ARG A 57 3.06 -13.13 -2.88
N LEU A 58 4.37 -12.94 -2.67
CA LEU A 58 5.22 -12.25 -3.63
C LEU A 58 5.70 -13.26 -4.67
N HIS A 59 5.42 -12.99 -5.93
CA HIS A 59 5.78 -13.83 -7.07
C HIS A 59 7.12 -13.44 -7.69
N SER A 60 7.62 -12.25 -7.36
CA SER A 60 8.86 -11.67 -7.85
C SER A 60 9.75 -11.14 -6.72
N ASN A 61 10.99 -10.83 -7.07
CA ASN A 61 11.94 -10.18 -6.16
C ASN A 61 11.95 -8.65 -6.26
N ARG A 62 10.98 -8.04 -6.96
CA ARG A 62 10.96 -6.59 -7.24
C ARG A 62 10.73 -5.76 -5.98
N PHE A 63 9.80 -6.19 -5.13
CA PHE A 63 9.48 -5.52 -3.88
C PHE A 63 9.78 -6.43 -2.70
N LYS A 64 10.71 -6.01 -1.85
CA LYS A 64 11.10 -6.74 -0.65
C LYS A 64 10.87 -5.87 0.59
N PRO A 65 10.29 -6.43 1.66
CA PRO A 65 10.26 -5.75 2.94
C PRO A 65 11.69 -5.58 3.47
N VAL A 66 11.97 -4.43 4.09
CA VAL A 66 13.24 -4.15 4.77
C VAL A 66 13.13 -4.52 6.24
N GLY A 67 11.97 -4.26 6.83
CA GLY A 67 11.58 -4.64 8.17
C GLY A 67 10.88 -5.99 8.23
N ASP A 68 10.16 -6.21 9.33
CA ASP A 68 9.49 -7.47 9.67
C ASP A 68 7.99 -7.31 9.99
N THR A 69 7.41 -6.14 9.67
CA THR A 69 5.99 -5.89 9.88
C THR A 69 5.11 -6.51 8.78
N ASP A 70 3.92 -6.94 9.17
CA ASP A 70 2.86 -7.34 8.26
C ASP A 70 2.45 -6.23 7.27
N SER A 71 2.51 -4.99 7.74
CA SER A 71 2.12 -3.78 7.03
C SER A 71 3.04 -3.51 5.83
N GLU A 72 4.35 -3.66 6.02
CA GLU A 72 5.33 -3.53 4.92
C GLU A 72 5.19 -4.68 3.91
N PHE A 73 4.95 -5.90 4.40
CA PHE A 73 4.73 -7.05 3.54
C PHE A 73 3.48 -6.87 2.67
N ALA A 74 2.37 -6.41 3.25
CA ALA A 74 1.16 -6.07 2.52
C ALA A 74 1.39 -4.97 1.49
N PHE A 75 2.20 -3.96 1.82
CA PHE A 75 2.56 -2.92 0.86
C PHE A 75 3.35 -3.47 -0.33
N CYS A 76 4.33 -4.36 -0.09
CA CYS A 76 5.07 -5.01 -1.18
C CYS A 76 4.13 -5.83 -2.09
N CYS A 77 3.16 -6.53 -1.48
CA CYS A 77 2.12 -7.26 -2.19
C CYS A 77 1.23 -6.37 -3.07
N LEU A 78 0.82 -5.20 -2.56
CA LEU A 78 0.05 -4.22 -3.32
C LEU A 78 0.85 -3.69 -4.52
N LEU A 79 2.13 -3.34 -4.29
CA LEU A 79 3.00 -2.85 -5.35
C LEU A 79 3.25 -3.88 -6.46
N GLU A 80 3.35 -5.17 -6.10
CA GLU A 80 3.51 -6.22 -7.11
C GLU A 80 2.29 -6.30 -8.05
N GLN A 81 1.07 -6.16 -7.51
CA GLN A 81 -0.14 -6.16 -8.34
C GLN A 81 -0.27 -4.89 -9.19
N LEU A 82 0.19 -3.76 -8.67
CA LEU A 82 0.26 -2.52 -9.44
C LEU A 82 1.37 -2.57 -10.50
N GLY A 83 2.42 -3.37 -10.31
CA GLY A 83 3.59 -3.45 -11.18
C GLY A 83 3.24 -3.60 -12.66
N ASP A 84 2.40 -4.58 -13.00
CA ASP A 84 1.98 -4.82 -14.38
C ASP A 84 1.23 -3.63 -14.99
N LEU A 85 0.40 -2.96 -14.20
CA LEU A 85 -0.37 -1.79 -14.65
C LEU A 85 0.56 -0.61 -14.94
N TRP A 86 1.56 -0.38 -14.08
CA TRP A 86 2.53 0.71 -14.21
C TRP A 86 3.61 0.43 -15.25
N ASP A 87 4.03 -0.82 -15.45
CA ASP A 87 5.04 -1.18 -16.47
C ASP A 87 4.49 -1.08 -17.90
N ARG A 88 3.18 -1.32 -18.09
CA ARG A 88 2.52 -1.19 -19.39
C ARG A 88 2.20 0.26 -19.77
N ALA A 89 2.31 1.18 -18.83
CA ALA A 89 2.11 2.60 -19.09
C ALA A 89 3.30 3.14 -19.90
N THR A 90 3.06 3.45 -21.18
CA THR A 90 4.15 3.83 -22.10
C THR A 90 4.58 5.29 -21.97
N GLU A 91 3.67 6.22 -21.61
CA GLU A 91 3.99 7.67 -21.55
C GLU A 91 3.18 8.49 -20.52
N LYS A 92 2.16 7.89 -19.88
CA LYS A 92 1.35 8.54 -18.83
C LYS A 92 1.08 7.55 -17.73
N GLU A 93 1.05 8.04 -16.49
CA GLU A 93 0.59 7.26 -15.34
C GLU A 93 -0.77 6.60 -15.65
N PRO A 94 -1.01 5.36 -15.19
CA PRO A 94 -2.29 4.70 -15.39
C PRO A 94 -3.45 5.58 -14.90
N SER A 95 -4.66 5.42 -15.45
CA SER A 95 -5.81 6.19 -14.98
C SER A 95 -6.04 5.97 -13.48
N VAL A 96 -6.59 6.97 -12.79
CA VAL A 96 -6.92 6.84 -11.36
C VAL A 96 -7.91 5.70 -11.17
N GLU A 97 -8.83 5.50 -12.12
CA GLU A 97 -9.83 4.44 -12.13
C GLU A 97 -9.18 3.05 -12.18
N SER A 98 -8.24 2.80 -13.09
CA SER A 98 -7.57 1.49 -13.16
C SER A 98 -6.70 1.22 -11.94
N ARG A 99 -6.06 2.25 -11.38
CA ARG A 99 -5.32 2.13 -10.11
C ARG A 99 -6.27 1.84 -8.95
N LEU A 100 -7.39 2.54 -8.90
CA LEU A 100 -8.44 2.37 -7.88
C LEU A 100 -9.00 0.94 -7.88
N GLU A 101 -9.26 0.36 -9.05
CA GLU A 101 -9.71 -1.03 -9.18
C GLU A 101 -8.73 -2.01 -8.54
N VAL A 102 -7.44 -1.92 -8.87
CA VAL A 102 -6.40 -2.79 -8.28
C VAL A 102 -6.32 -2.63 -6.76
N VAL A 103 -6.31 -1.38 -6.27
CA VAL A 103 -6.21 -1.10 -4.83
C VAL A 103 -7.47 -1.56 -4.09
N ALA A 104 -8.66 -1.40 -4.69
CA ALA A 104 -9.93 -1.85 -4.12
C ALA A 104 -10.03 -3.37 -4.07
N ASP A 105 -9.65 -4.06 -5.15
CA ASP A 105 -9.62 -5.52 -5.20
C ASP A 105 -8.64 -6.11 -4.20
N PHE A 106 -7.47 -5.49 -4.04
CA PHE A 106 -6.51 -5.87 -3.01
C PHE A 106 -7.11 -5.74 -1.60
N ALA A 107 -7.69 -4.59 -1.28
CA ALA A 107 -8.33 -4.34 0.01
C ALA A 107 -9.48 -5.32 0.28
N ALA A 108 -10.31 -5.58 -0.73
CA ALA A 108 -11.44 -6.49 -0.63
C ALA A 108 -11.01 -7.94 -0.35
N ARG A 109 -9.90 -8.41 -0.95
CA ARG A 109 -9.34 -9.75 -0.66
C ARG A 109 -8.79 -9.87 0.75
N LEU A 110 -8.28 -8.78 1.33
CA LEU A 110 -7.73 -8.78 2.68
C LEU A 110 -8.80 -8.59 3.76
N ARG A 111 -9.95 -8.01 3.41
CA ARG A 111 -11.06 -7.74 4.34
C ARG A 111 -11.50 -8.93 5.21
N PRO A 112 -11.63 -10.17 4.73
CA PRO A 112 -12.10 -11.30 5.57
C PRO A 112 -11.16 -11.66 6.72
N PHE A 113 -9.96 -11.08 6.75
CA PHE A 113 -8.88 -11.50 7.61
C PHE A 113 -8.60 -10.57 8.79
N GLY A 114 -9.42 -9.53 8.97
CA GLY A 114 -9.35 -8.59 10.09
C GLY A 114 -9.46 -7.13 9.64
N PRO A 115 -9.41 -6.19 10.60
CA PRO A 115 -9.33 -4.77 10.31
C PRO A 115 -8.10 -4.48 9.44
N PHE A 116 -8.31 -3.90 8.26
CA PHE A 116 -7.27 -3.54 7.32
C PHE A 116 -7.48 -2.09 6.88
N ASN A 117 -7.17 -1.13 7.74
CA ASN A 117 -7.37 0.29 7.43
C ASN A 117 -6.07 0.87 6.88
N PHE A 118 -6.11 1.49 5.70
CA PHE A 118 -4.90 2.05 5.13
C PHE A 118 -5.12 3.32 4.31
N VAL A 119 -4.03 4.05 4.19
CA VAL A 119 -3.85 5.16 3.26
C VAL A 119 -2.68 4.80 2.35
N TYR A 120 -2.92 4.90 1.05
CA TYR A 120 -1.95 4.67 0.00
C TYR A 120 -1.89 5.88 -0.92
N SER A 121 -0.70 6.28 -1.39
CA SER A 121 -0.55 7.29 -2.42
C SER A 121 0.52 6.88 -3.41
N ASP A 122 0.31 7.19 -4.68
CA ASP A 122 1.28 7.07 -5.77
C ASP A 122 1.89 8.43 -6.17
N SER A 123 1.73 9.44 -5.30
CA SER A 123 2.12 10.83 -5.53
C SER A 123 1.34 11.54 -6.65
N ASP A 124 0.19 11.02 -7.09
CA ASP A 124 -0.82 11.72 -7.91
C ASP A 124 -2.20 11.68 -7.24
N ALA A 125 -2.57 10.52 -6.72
CA ALA A 125 -3.80 10.32 -5.95
C ALA A 125 -3.53 9.76 -4.54
N LEU A 126 -4.47 10.03 -3.65
CA LEU A 126 -4.55 9.44 -2.31
C LEU A 126 -5.73 8.46 -2.29
N TYR A 127 -5.47 7.21 -1.93
CA TYR A 127 -6.45 6.15 -1.79
C TYR A 127 -6.60 5.82 -0.32
N GLN A 128 -7.85 5.81 0.16
CA GLN A 128 -8.18 5.48 1.53
C GLN A 128 -9.17 4.31 1.55
N TRP A 129 -8.82 3.31 2.34
CA TRP A 129 -9.71 2.22 2.68
C TRP A 129 -9.93 2.18 4.18
N GLU A 130 -11.20 2.13 4.54
CA GLU A 130 -11.65 1.94 5.91
C GLU A 130 -12.56 0.71 5.95
N HIS A 131 -12.23 -0.19 6.85
CA HIS A 131 -13.10 -1.28 7.25
C HIS A 131 -13.58 -1.00 8.67
N LEU A 132 -14.83 -0.52 8.77
CA LEU A 132 -15.57 -0.55 10.02
C LEU A 132 -16.00 -1.99 10.28
N ALA A 133 -15.64 -2.53 11.45
CA ALA A 133 -16.10 -3.81 11.96
C ALA A 133 -17.58 -3.72 12.38
#